data_AF-A0A6N2NGF6-F1
#
_entry.id   AF-A0A6N2NGF6-F1
#
_cell.length_a   1.000
_cell.length_b   1.000
_cell.length_c   1.000
_cell.angle_alpha   90.00
_cell.angle_beta   90.00
_cell.angle_gamma   90.00
#
_symmetry.space_group_name_H-M   'P 1'
#
loop_
_entity.id
_entity.type
_entity.pdbx_description
1 polymer ?
#
loop_
_entity_poly.entity_id
_entity_poly.type
_entity_poly.pdbx_seq_one_letter_code
_entity_poly.pdbx_strand_id
1 'polypeptide(L)'
;MAKRVFEVWKGSNKFILGGRLIFGPDARSLIVTLLLIIVPVIIFCVFVVRHLRHEFSPDNAGYAILVVAIIFTIYVLALLFLTSARDPGIIPRNSHPPEEEFRYDPSVSIEVGGRQTPSLQFPRTKEVMVNGIPVRVKYCDTCMLYRPPRCSHCSICNNCVERFDHHCPWVGQCIGLRNYRYFFMFVSSSTLLCIYVFSISALYIKVLMDDYQSTVWKAMKESPASVILMAYSFISLWFVGGLTGFHLYLIGTNQANYI
;
A
#
# COMPACT_ATOMS: atom_id res chain seq x y z
N MET A 1 -8.00 -32.96 -15.55
CA MET A 1 -7.62 -31.56 -15.85
C MET A 1 -6.81 -31.03 -14.68
N ALA A 2 -5.63 -30.45 -14.92
CA ALA A 2 -4.81 -29.88 -13.83
C ALA A 2 -5.51 -28.64 -13.25
N LYS A 3 -5.62 -28.57 -11.91
CA LYS A 3 -6.20 -27.40 -11.22
C LYS A 3 -5.28 -26.19 -11.34
N ARG A 4 -5.84 -25.00 -11.54
CA ARG A 4 -5.08 -23.74 -11.62
C ARG A 4 -4.65 -23.27 -10.23
N VAL A 5 -3.55 -22.52 -10.14
CA VAL A 5 -2.95 -22.08 -8.86
C VAL A 5 -3.95 -21.36 -7.94
N PHE A 6 -4.80 -20.49 -8.49
CA PHE A 6 -5.79 -19.75 -7.69
C PHE A 6 -6.92 -20.64 -7.13
N GLU A 7 -7.17 -21.81 -7.72
CA GLU A 7 -8.22 -22.75 -7.29
C GLU A 7 -7.78 -23.61 -6.10
N VAL A 8 -6.47 -23.77 -5.92
CA VAL A 8 -5.86 -24.57 -4.86
C VAL A 8 -5.03 -23.71 -3.89
N TRP A 9 -5.23 -22.40 -3.92
CA TRP A 9 -4.47 -21.46 -3.10
C TRP A 9 -4.74 -21.67 -1.62
N LYS A 10 -3.68 -21.87 -0.83
CA LYS A 10 -3.77 -22.15 0.62
C LYS A 10 -3.77 -20.90 1.50
N GLY A 11 -3.51 -19.72 0.93
CA GLY A 11 -3.47 -18.44 1.67
C GLY A 11 -4.83 -17.74 1.72
N SER A 12 -4.88 -16.59 2.39
CA SER A 12 -6.12 -15.83 2.62
C SER A 12 -6.43 -14.82 1.50
N ASN A 13 -5.71 -14.88 0.38
CA ASN A 13 -5.91 -13.98 -0.75
C ASN A 13 -7.20 -14.29 -1.50
N LYS A 14 -7.80 -13.24 -2.07
CA LYS A 14 -9.00 -13.33 -2.91
C LYS A 14 -8.59 -13.14 -4.36
N PHE A 15 -8.96 -14.11 -5.21
CA PHE A 15 -8.65 -14.09 -6.64
C PHE A 15 -9.90 -13.74 -7.44
N ILE A 16 -9.76 -12.82 -8.39
CA ILE A 16 -10.85 -12.38 -9.28
C ILE A 16 -10.37 -12.46 -10.73
N LEU A 17 -11.30 -12.54 -11.70
CA LEU A 17 -11.02 -12.63 -13.14
C LEU A 17 -10.11 -13.82 -13.51
N GLY A 18 -10.39 -15.00 -12.94
CA GLY A 18 -9.61 -16.21 -13.20
C GLY A 18 -8.16 -16.15 -12.68
N GLY A 19 -7.93 -15.39 -11.62
CA GLY A 19 -6.62 -15.24 -10.98
C GLY A 19 -5.78 -14.06 -11.46
N ARG A 20 -6.30 -13.23 -12.36
CA ARG A 20 -5.58 -12.03 -12.86
C ARG A 20 -5.49 -10.91 -11.83
N LEU A 21 -6.48 -10.83 -10.93
CA LEU A 21 -6.48 -9.87 -9.83
C LEU A 21 -6.33 -10.63 -8.51
N ILE A 22 -5.43 -10.14 -7.66
CA ILE A 22 -5.11 -10.74 -6.37
C ILE A 22 -5.27 -9.68 -5.30
N PHE A 23 -6.26 -9.86 -4.44
CA PHE A 23 -6.52 -8.99 -3.30
C PHE A 23 -6.13 -9.67 -1.99
N GLY A 24 -5.82 -8.89 -0.95
CA GLY A 24 -5.69 -9.41 0.39
C GLY A 24 -7.05 -9.73 1.03
N PRO A 25 -7.05 -10.35 2.21
CA PRO A 25 -8.28 -10.71 2.92
C PRO A 25 -9.12 -9.47 3.27
N ASP A 26 -8.44 -8.34 3.55
CA ASP A 26 -9.03 -7.09 4.02
C ASP A 26 -9.58 -6.21 2.89
N ALA A 27 -9.79 -6.72 1.68
CA ALA A 27 -10.27 -5.94 0.53
C ALA A 27 -11.51 -5.06 0.77
N ARG A 28 -12.29 -5.29 1.84
CA ARG A 28 -13.41 -4.41 2.23
C ARG A 28 -12.95 -3.03 2.71
N SER A 29 -11.76 -2.92 3.31
CA SER A 29 -11.20 -1.64 3.75
C SER A 29 -10.89 -0.70 2.58
N LEU A 30 -10.74 -1.23 1.36
CA LEU A 30 -10.60 -0.42 0.15
C LEU A 30 -11.78 0.51 -0.07
N ILE A 31 -12.99 0.09 0.31
CA ILE A 31 -14.18 0.95 0.19
C ILE A 31 -14.01 2.20 1.05
N VAL A 32 -13.45 2.06 2.26
CA VAL A 32 -13.20 3.20 3.14
C VAL A 32 -12.19 4.15 2.50
N THR A 33 -11.06 3.64 1.99
CA THR A 33 -10.04 4.46 1.31
C THR A 33 -10.59 5.14 0.06
N LEU A 34 -11.41 4.44 -0.74
CA LEU A 34 -12.09 5.02 -1.90
C LEU A 34 -12.99 6.18 -1.49
N LEU A 35 -13.79 6.02 -0.44
CA LEU A 35 -14.67 7.08 0.06
C LEU A 35 -13.88 8.27 0.62
N LEU A 36 -12.78 8.01 1.34
CA LEU A 36 -11.90 9.07 1.84
C LEU A 36 -11.27 9.90 0.72
N ILE A 37 -11.09 9.35 -0.48
CA ILE A 37 -10.57 10.11 -1.63
C ILE A 37 -11.71 10.78 -2.41
N ILE A 38 -12.76 10.01 -2.75
CA ILE A 38 -13.81 10.47 -3.67
C ILE A 38 -14.69 11.53 -3.02
N VAL A 39 -15.09 11.36 -1.76
CA VAL A 39 -16.04 12.28 -1.11
C VAL A 39 -15.48 13.71 -1.01
N PRO A 40 -14.25 13.94 -0.49
CA PRO A 40 -13.67 15.27 -0.46
C PRO A 40 -13.49 15.88 -1.86
N VAL A 41 -13.13 15.08 -2.87
CA VAL A 41 -13.01 15.56 -4.25
C VAL A 41 -14.37 15.98 -4.82
N ILE A 42 -15.45 15.22 -4.56
CA ILE A 42 -16.80 15.61 -4.98
C ILE A 42 -17.21 16.93 -4.32
N ILE A 43 -17.01 17.05 -3.00
CA ILE A 43 -17.31 18.28 -2.26
C ILE A 43 -16.50 19.45 -2.84
N PHE A 44 -15.21 19.24 -3.11
CA PHE A 44 -14.33 20.23 -3.73
C PHE A 44 -14.85 20.66 -5.12
N CYS A 45 -15.20 19.72 -5.99
CA CYS A 45 -15.72 20.02 -7.32
C CYS A 45 -17.06 20.79 -7.27
N VAL A 46 -17.96 20.42 -6.36
CA VAL A 46 -19.30 21.01 -6.25
C VAL A 46 -19.28 22.38 -5.59
N PHE A 47 -18.53 22.56 -4.50
CA PHE A 47 -18.58 23.78 -3.69
C PHE A 47 -17.47 24.77 -3.96
N VAL A 48 -16.29 24.32 -4.41
CA VAL A 48 -15.13 25.19 -4.67
C VAL A 48 -15.00 25.45 -6.16
N VAL A 49 -14.75 24.38 -6.94
CA VAL A 49 -14.45 24.51 -8.38
C VAL A 49 -15.64 25.05 -9.17
N ARG A 50 -16.88 24.71 -8.79
CA ARG A 50 -18.07 25.27 -9.45
C ARG A 50 -18.08 26.80 -9.40
N HIS A 51 -17.77 27.41 -8.26
CA HIS A 51 -17.75 28.87 -8.11
C HIS A 51 -16.57 29.48 -8.85
N LEU A 52 -15.37 28.91 -8.68
CA LEU A 52 -14.17 29.35 -9.39
C LEU A 52 -14.30 29.27 -10.92
N ARG A 53 -15.12 28.34 -11.46
CA ARG A 53 -15.42 28.28 -12.89
C ARG A 53 -16.19 29.48 -13.40
N HIS A 54 -17.08 30.05 -12.59
CA HIS A 54 -17.83 31.23 -12.99
C HIS A 54 -16.95 32.48 -12.92
N GLU A 55 -16.14 32.62 -11.86
CA GLU A 55 -15.22 33.75 -11.69
C GLU A 55 -14.11 33.78 -12.76
N PHE A 56 -13.47 32.64 -13.02
CA PHE A 56 -12.38 32.53 -14.00
C PHE A 56 -12.85 32.04 -15.39
N SER A 57 -14.12 32.26 -15.72
CA SER A 57 -14.70 31.89 -17.02
C SER A 57 -13.99 32.53 -18.23
N PRO A 58 -13.58 33.81 -18.21
CA PRO A 58 -12.96 34.47 -19.37
C PRO A 58 -11.65 33.82 -19.83
N ASP A 59 -10.87 33.23 -18.91
CA ASP A 59 -9.52 32.72 -19.18
C ASP A 59 -9.46 31.19 -19.37
N ASN A 60 -10.61 30.50 -19.40
CA ASN A 60 -10.71 29.02 -19.34
C ASN A 60 -10.04 28.37 -18.11
N ALA A 61 -9.41 29.15 -17.22
CA ALA A 61 -8.64 28.66 -16.09
C ALA A 61 -9.50 27.87 -15.08
N GLY A 62 -10.76 28.27 -14.89
CA GLY A 62 -11.70 27.55 -14.05
C GLY A 62 -12.01 26.12 -14.54
N TYR A 63 -12.10 25.93 -15.86
CA TYR A 63 -12.28 24.60 -16.45
C TYR A 63 -11.01 23.75 -16.33
N ALA A 64 -9.83 24.37 -16.47
CA ALA A 64 -8.56 23.68 -16.26
C ALA A 64 -8.44 23.10 -14.84
N ILE A 65 -8.82 23.87 -13.80
CA ILE A 65 -8.85 23.41 -12.40
C ILE A 65 -9.72 22.16 -12.24
N LEU A 66 -10.90 22.13 -12.87
CA LEU A 66 -11.79 20.96 -12.82
C LEU A 66 -11.18 19.74 -13.51
N VAL A 67 -10.65 19.92 -14.73
CA VAL A 67 -10.06 18.84 -15.53
C VAL A 67 -8.86 18.24 -14.81
N VAL A 68 -7.98 19.08 -14.26
CA VAL A 68 -6.83 18.64 -13.46
C VAL A 68 -7.29 17.83 -12.24
N ALA A 69 -8.30 18.32 -11.51
CA ALA A 69 -8.84 17.60 -10.34
C ALA A 69 -9.36 16.20 -10.71
N ILE A 70 -10.13 16.09 -11.80
CA ILE A 70 -10.72 14.83 -12.26
C ILE A 70 -9.63 13.86 -12.73
N ILE A 71 -8.74 14.30 -13.63
CA ILE A 71 -7.67 13.45 -14.17
C ILE A 71 -6.77 12.97 -13.04
N PHE A 72 -6.39 13.86 -12.14
CA PHE A 72 -5.49 13.51 -11.05
C PHE A 72 -6.14 12.56 -10.04
N THR A 73 -7.43 12.72 -9.77
CA THR A 73 -8.20 11.76 -8.94
C THR A 73 -8.27 10.39 -9.60
N ILE A 74 -8.56 10.32 -10.91
CA ILE A 74 -8.56 9.04 -11.65
C ILE A 74 -7.19 8.37 -11.56
N TYR A 75 -6.11 9.13 -11.71
CA TYR A 75 -4.74 8.62 -11.58
C TYR A 75 -4.47 8.04 -10.19
N VAL A 76 -4.83 8.76 -9.11
CA VAL A 76 -4.69 8.27 -7.72
C VAL A 76 -5.51 6.99 -7.50
N LEU A 77 -6.75 6.93 -7.99
CA LEU A 77 -7.60 5.74 -7.86
C LEU A 77 -7.05 4.56 -8.66
N ALA A 78 -6.48 4.79 -9.84
CA ALA A 78 -5.82 3.76 -10.63
C ALA A 78 -4.59 3.19 -9.89
N LEU A 79 -3.79 4.03 -9.23
CA LEU A 79 -2.66 3.59 -8.42
C LEU A 79 -3.10 2.79 -7.18
N LEU A 80 -4.17 3.21 -6.50
CA LEU A 80 -4.78 2.43 -5.41
C LEU A 80 -5.20 1.04 -5.88
N PHE A 81 -5.87 0.98 -7.05
CA PHE A 81 -6.27 -0.29 -7.66
C PHE A 81 -5.06 -1.16 -8.01
N LEU A 82 -4.04 -0.60 -8.65
CA LEU A 82 -2.82 -1.33 -9.02
C LEU A 82 -2.04 -1.83 -7.80
N THR A 83 -2.09 -1.10 -6.68
CA THR A 83 -1.44 -1.52 -5.44
C THR A 83 -2.20 -2.66 -4.76
N SER A 84 -3.54 -2.58 -4.74
CA SER A 84 -4.41 -3.52 -4.02
C SER A 84 -4.71 -4.82 -4.77
N ALA A 85 -4.81 -4.76 -6.10
CA ALA A 85 -5.26 -5.85 -6.94
C ALA A 85 -4.13 -6.66 -7.59
N ARG A 86 -2.87 -6.38 -7.24
CA ARG A 86 -1.69 -7.08 -7.78
C ARG A 86 -1.05 -7.99 -6.75
N ASP A 87 -0.36 -9.00 -7.29
CA ASP A 87 0.58 -9.81 -6.53
C ASP A 87 1.63 -8.91 -5.87
N PRO A 88 1.76 -8.89 -4.53
CA PRO A 88 2.81 -8.16 -3.84
C PRO A 88 4.21 -8.80 -3.98
N GLY A 89 4.28 -10.03 -4.52
CA GLY A 89 5.49 -10.85 -4.56
C GLY A 89 5.36 -12.09 -3.69
N ILE A 90 4.21 -12.78 -3.76
CA ILE A 90 3.96 -13.95 -2.94
C ILE A 90 4.86 -15.10 -3.38
N ILE A 91 5.55 -15.70 -2.42
CA ILE A 91 6.39 -16.88 -2.63
C ILE A 91 5.51 -18.13 -2.54
N PRO A 92 5.49 -18.98 -3.58
CA PRO A 92 4.74 -20.23 -3.55
C PRO A 92 5.17 -21.10 -2.37
N ARG A 93 4.19 -21.74 -1.73
CA ARG A 93 4.46 -22.70 -0.64
C ARG A 93 5.05 -23.98 -1.22
N ASN A 94 6.01 -24.57 -0.52
CA ASN A 94 6.47 -25.90 -0.87
C ASN A 94 5.42 -26.97 -0.52
N SER A 95 5.48 -28.12 -1.17
CA SER A 95 4.61 -29.27 -0.85
C SER A 95 5.17 -30.11 0.30
N HIS A 96 6.47 -30.06 0.51
CA HIS A 96 7.23 -30.72 1.55
C HIS A 96 8.36 -29.78 2.00
N PRO A 97 8.89 -29.94 3.23
CA PRO A 97 10.09 -29.21 3.67
C PRO A 97 11.27 -29.43 2.71
N PRO A 98 12.21 -28.47 2.58
CA PRO A 98 13.39 -28.64 1.75
C PRO A 98 14.21 -29.86 2.19
N GLU A 99 14.55 -30.75 1.26
CA GLU A 99 15.19 -32.04 1.54
C GLU A 99 16.68 -31.94 1.94
N GLU A 100 17.34 -30.81 1.71
CA GLU A 100 18.80 -30.64 1.89
C GLU A 100 19.34 -30.74 3.33
N GLU A 101 18.51 -30.99 4.34
CA GLU A 101 18.94 -30.89 5.75
C GLU A 101 18.48 -32.04 6.65
N PHE A 102 18.37 -33.26 6.10
CA PHE A 102 18.47 -34.47 6.92
C PHE A 102 19.93 -34.68 7.36
N ARG A 103 20.47 -33.80 8.21
CA ARG A 103 21.67 -34.17 8.98
C ARG A 103 21.23 -35.23 9.97
N TYR A 104 21.48 -36.50 9.63
CA TYR A 104 21.53 -37.56 10.60
C TYR A 104 22.64 -37.18 11.60
N ASP A 105 22.29 -36.73 12.80
CA ASP A 105 23.27 -36.56 13.85
C ASP A 105 23.60 -37.96 14.40
N PRO A 106 24.77 -38.54 14.09
CA PRO A 106 25.10 -39.88 14.56
C PRO A 106 25.30 -39.91 16.09
N SER A 107 25.50 -38.75 16.73
CA SER A 107 25.80 -38.66 18.16
C SER A 107 24.61 -38.96 19.08
N VAL A 108 23.38 -38.99 18.54
CA VAL A 108 22.16 -39.30 19.30
C VAL A 108 21.83 -40.81 19.30
N SER A 109 22.61 -41.63 18.58
CA SER A 109 22.31 -43.07 18.42
C SER A 109 22.92 -43.98 19.50
N ILE A 110 23.60 -43.43 20.50
CA ILE A 110 24.07 -44.19 21.67
C ILE A 110 23.41 -43.59 22.91
N GLU A 111 22.12 -43.86 23.13
CA GLU A 111 21.56 -44.15 24.45
C GLU A 111 20.05 -44.46 24.40
N VAL A 112 19.72 -45.66 24.87
CA VAL A 112 18.41 -46.13 25.36
C VAL A 112 17.38 -46.59 24.31
N GLY A 113 17.07 -47.89 24.37
CA GLY A 113 16.13 -48.63 23.53
C GLY A 113 14.66 -48.28 23.77
N GLY A 114 14.22 -47.15 23.23
CA GLY A 114 12.82 -46.82 23.00
C GLY A 114 12.58 -46.58 21.52
N ARG A 115 11.40 -46.94 20.99
CA ARG A 115 10.94 -46.52 19.66
C ARG A 115 10.84 -44.99 19.63
N GLN A 116 11.93 -44.32 19.28
CA GLN A 116 11.96 -42.89 19.04
C GLN A 116 11.65 -42.67 17.57
N THR A 117 10.51 -42.04 17.30
CA THR A 117 10.29 -41.38 16.02
C THR A 117 11.41 -40.34 15.88
N PRO A 118 12.17 -40.30 14.77
CA PRO A 118 13.20 -39.29 14.61
C PRO A 118 12.51 -37.92 14.64
N SER A 119 12.75 -37.13 15.68
CA SER A 119 12.32 -35.75 15.68
C SER A 119 13.20 -35.03 14.66
N LEU A 120 12.66 -34.89 13.45
CA LEU A 120 13.26 -34.10 12.38
C LEU A 120 13.36 -32.65 12.84
N GLN A 121 14.47 -32.33 13.51
CA GLN A 121 14.73 -31.01 14.04
C GLN A 121 15.31 -30.16 12.91
N PHE A 122 14.43 -29.61 12.08
CA PHE A 122 14.84 -28.64 11.06
C PHE A 122 15.53 -27.45 11.75
N PRO A 123 16.76 -27.07 11.35
CA PRO A 123 17.40 -25.91 11.92
C PRO A 123 16.56 -24.67 11.59
N ARG A 124 16.15 -23.92 12.61
CA ARG A 124 15.27 -22.75 12.41
C ARG A 124 15.91 -21.66 11.54
N THR A 125 17.22 -21.73 11.35
CA THR A 125 18.00 -20.79 10.53
C THR A 125 19.02 -21.51 9.66
N LYS A 126 19.18 -21.04 8.42
CA LYS A 126 20.19 -21.47 7.45
C LYS A 126 21.01 -20.25 7.01
N GLU A 127 22.29 -20.42 6.69
CA GLU A 127 23.07 -19.38 6.03
C GLU A 127 23.02 -19.56 4.50
N VAL A 128 22.73 -18.48 3.79
CA VAL A 128 22.65 -18.46 2.33
C VAL A 128 23.56 -17.34 1.84
N MET A 129 24.39 -17.65 0.84
CA MET A 129 25.28 -16.67 0.24
C MET A 129 24.51 -15.74 -0.71
N VAL A 130 24.60 -14.44 -0.48
CA VAL A 130 24.00 -13.40 -1.34
C VAL A 130 25.11 -12.44 -1.73
N ASN A 131 25.46 -12.40 -3.02
CA ASN A 131 26.57 -11.59 -3.54
C ASN A 131 27.89 -11.78 -2.77
N GLY A 132 28.21 -13.02 -2.38
CA GLY A 132 29.43 -13.34 -1.63
C GLY A 132 29.36 -13.05 -0.13
N ILE A 133 28.23 -12.55 0.39
CA ILE A 133 28.03 -12.28 1.82
C ILE A 133 27.11 -13.36 2.42
N PRO A 134 27.49 -14.03 3.53
CA PRO A 134 26.61 -14.97 4.21
C PRO A 134 25.46 -14.22 4.90
N VAL A 135 24.22 -14.58 4.54
CA VAL A 135 23.00 -14.02 5.12
C VAL A 135 22.22 -15.14 5.79
N ARG A 136 21.91 -14.94 7.08
CA ARG A 136 21.10 -15.87 7.86
C ARG A 136 19.61 -15.72 7.55
N VAL A 137 19.01 -16.77 7.01
CA VAL A 137 17.57 -16.86 6.71
C VAL A 137 16.83 -17.71 7.75
N LYS A 138 15.53 -17.48 7.90
CA LYS A 138 14.67 -18.20 8.86
C LYS A 138 13.72 -19.15 8.14
N TYR A 139 13.43 -20.29 8.75
CA TYR A 139 12.42 -21.21 8.24
C TYR A 139 10.99 -20.67 8.45
N CYS A 140 10.07 -21.01 7.56
CA CYS A 140 8.64 -20.76 7.71
C CYS A 140 7.87 -22.07 7.74
N ASP A 141 7.31 -22.44 8.89
CA ASP A 141 6.56 -23.69 9.04
C ASP A 141 5.31 -23.72 8.16
N THR A 142 4.58 -22.60 8.07
CA THR A 142 3.34 -22.49 7.30
C THR A 142 3.52 -22.64 5.78
N CYS A 143 4.65 -22.14 5.25
CA CYS A 143 4.96 -22.16 3.82
C CYS A 143 5.96 -23.27 3.45
N MET A 144 6.52 -23.95 4.46
CA MET A 144 7.54 -25.01 4.36
C MET A 144 8.76 -24.62 3.53
N LEU A 145 9.27 -23.40 3.76
CA LEU A 145 10.42 -22.87 3.02
C LEU A 145 11.34 -22.03 3.93
N TYR A 146 12.64 -22.03 3.62
CA TYR A 146 13.55 -21.02 4.13
C TYR A 146 13.24 -19.69 3.45
N ARG A 147 12.86 -18.70 4.24
CA ARG A 147 12.44 -17.38 3.74
C ARG A 147 13.63 -16.75 3.03
N PRO A 148 13.54 -16.44 1.72
CA PRO A 148 14.61 -15.74 1.04
C PRO A 148 14.98 -14.43 1.76
N PRO A 149 16.18 -13.88 1.55
CA PRO A 149 16.57 -12.62 2.14
C PRO A 149 15.48 -11.55 1.98
N ARG A 150 15.11 -10.90 3.09
CA ARG A 150 14.05 -9.87 3.17
C ARG A 150 12.63 -10.35 2.88
N CYS A 151 12.40 -11.66 2.81
CA CYS A 151 11.05 -12.23 2.84
C CYS A 151 10.54 -12.35 4.27
N SER A 152 9.28 -11.98 4.49
CA SER A 152 8.58 -12.21 5.75
C SER A 152 7.25 -12.91 5.51
N HIS A 153 6.81 -13.69 6.49
CA HIS A 153 5.49 -14.29 6.47
C HIS A 153 4.48 -13.29 7.05
N CYS A 154 3.46 -12.94 6.27
CA CYS A 154 2.32 -12.19 6.76
C CYS A 154 1.25 -13.17 7.25
N SER A 155 0.95 -13.15 8.55
CA SER A 155 -0.08 -14.01 9.15
C SER A 155 -1.50 -13.67 8.66
N ILE A 156 -1.75 -12.39 8.35
CA ILE A 156 -3.06 -11.91 7.86
C ILE A 156 -3.36 -12.49 6.48
N CYS A 157 -2.46 -12.25 5.51
CA CYS A 157 -2.57 -12.83 4.17
C CYS A 157 -2.26 -14.33 4.13
N ASN A 158 -1.67 -14.87 5.21
CA ASN A 158 -1.22 -16.24 5.37
C ASN A 158 -0.26 -16.65 4.25
N ASN A 159 0.75 -15.83 3.95
CA ASN A 159 1.72 -16.10 2.88
C ASN A 159 3.06 -15.43 3.14
N CYS A 160 4.14 -16.04 2.63
CA CYS A 160 5.45 -15.41 2.53
C CYS A 160 5.47 -14.42 1.37
N VAL A 161 5.94 -13.20 1.61
CA VAL A 161 6.02 -12.12 0.61
C VAL A 161 7.47 -11.68 0.46
N GLU A 162 7.93 -11.59 -0.78
CA GLU A 162 9.27 -11.15 -1.15
C GLU A 162 9.45 -9.65 -0.93
N ARG A 163 10.61 -9.27 -0.36
CA ARG A 163 10.92 -7.91 0.11
C ARG A 163 9.73 -7.27 0.83
N PHE A 164 9.15 -8.01 1.78
CA PHE A 164 7.98 -7.60 2.52
C PHE A 164 8.26 -6.31 3.29
N ASP A 165 7.39 -5.32 3.12
CA ASP A 165 7.42 -4.06 3.85
C ASP A 165 6.42 -4.13 5.01
N HIS A 166 5.13 -4.18 4.70
CA HIS A 166 4.06 -4.29 5.69
C HIS A 166 2.76 -4.83 5.09
N HIS A 167 1.79 -5.18 5.93
CA HIS A 167 0.41 -5.38 5.50
C HIS A 167 -0.35 -4.06 5.68
N CYS A 168 -0.84 -3.48 4.59
CA CYS A 168 -1.49 -2.18 4.63
C CYS A 168 -3.01 -2.34 4.76
N PRO A 169 -3.63 -1.96 5.89
CA PRO A 169 -5.07 -2.05 6.04
C PRO A 169 -5.80 -1.08 5.11
N TRP A 170 -5.22 0.05 4.73
CA TRP A 170 -5.85 1.03 3.83
C TRP A 170 -5.96 0.53 2.38
N VAL A 171 -5.01 -0.31 1.96
CA VAL A 171 -4.99 -0.94 0.64
C VAL A 171 -5.56 -2.37 0.69
N GLY A 172 -5.74 -2.93 1.89
CA GLY A 172 -6.28 -4.27 2.11
C GLY A 172 -5.38 -5.38 1.56
N GLN A 173 -4.06 -5.16 1.46
CA GLN A 173 -3.10 -6.06 0.83
C GLN A 173 -1.69 -5.86 1.42
N CYS A 174 -0.83 -6.88 1.33
CA CYS A 174 0.59 -6.74 1.61
C CYS A 174 1.27 -5.77 0.64
N ILE A 175 2.23 -5.01 1.13
CA ILE A 175 3.16 -4.22 0.34
C ILE A 175 4.48 -4.99 0.30
N GLY A 176 4.93 -5.31 -0.90
CA GLY A 176 6.15 -6.08 -1.15
C GLY A 176 6.79 -5.68 -2.47
N LEU A 177 7.76 -6.47 -2.94
CA LEU A 177 8.57 -6.15 -4.11
C LEU A 177 7.75 -5.70 -5.33
N ARG A 178 6.69 -6.44 -5.67
CA ARG A 178 6.00 -6.29 -6.98
C ARG A 178 4.96 -5.17 -7.02
N ASN A 179 4.51 -4.66 -5.86
CA ASN A 179 3.54 -3.57 -5.78
C ASN A 179 4.05 -2.31 -5.06
N TYR A 180 5.24 -2.35 -4.43
CA TYR A 180 5.81 -1.21 -3.70
C TYR A 180 5.88 0.08 -4.53
N ARG A 181 6.28 0.00 -5.80
CA ARG A 181 6.32 1.20 -6.68
C ARG A 181 4.97 1.90 -6.82
N TYR A 182 3.89 1.12 -6.93
CA TYR A 182 2.54 1.65 -7.07
C TYR A 182 2.04 2.20 -5.75
N PHE A 183 2.37 1.53 -4.64
CA PHE A 183 2.11 2.03 -3.30
C PHE A 183 2.76 3.40 -3.08
N PHE A 184 4.06 3.52 -3.37
CA PHE A 184 4.77 4.78 -3.20
C PHE A 184 4.21 5.90 -4.09
N MET A 185 3.94 5.60 -5.37
CA MET A 185 3.26 6.55 -6.28
C MET A 185 1.86 6.93 -5.76
N PHE A 186 1.11 5.98 -5.20
CA PHE A 186 -0.21 6.22 -4.63
C PHE A 186 -0.16 7.18 -3.45
N VAL A 187 0.71 6.92 -2.45
CA VAL A 187 0.81 7.78 -1.26
C VAL A 187 1.31 9.18 -1.65
N SER A 188 2.37 9.27 -2.47
CA SER A 188 2.92 10.57 -2.92
C SER A 188 1.92 11.37 -3.75
N SER A 189 1.21 10.73 -4.68
CA SER A 189 0.17 11.41 -5.49
C SER A 189 -1.04 11.80 -4.65
N SER A 190 -1.39 11.02 -3.61
CA SER A 190 -2.43 11.39 -2.65
C SER A 190 -2.02 12.61 -1.83
N THR A 191 -0.75 12.70 -1.39
CA THR A 191 -0.20 13.90 -0.75
C THR A 191 -0.32 15.12 -1.67
N LEU A 192 0.08 14.99 -2.93
CA LEU A 192 -0.05 16.08 -3.91
C LEU A 192 -1.50 16.47 -4.17
N LEU A 193 -2.43 15.51 -4.21
CA LEU A 193 -3.86 15.79 -4.33
C LEU A 193 -4.39 16.57 -3.11
N CYS A 194 -3.96 16.23 -1.90
CA CYS A 194 -4.29 17.00 -0.69
C CYS A 194 -3.72 18.44 -0.76
N ILE A 195 -2.47 18.62 -1.21
CA ILE A 195 -1.89 19.95 -1.42
C ILE A 195 -2.73 20.74 -2.43
N TYR A 196 -3.06 20.11 -3.56
CA TYR A 196 -3.87 20.73 -4.60
C TYR A 196 -5.25 21.20 -4.08
N VAL A 197 -5.99 20.32 -3.42
CA VAL A 197 -7.31 20.65 -2.85
C VAL A 197 -7.20 21.76 -1.80
N PHE A 198 -6.17 21.71 -0.95
CA PHE A 198 -5.91 22.75 0.05
C PHE A 198 -5.63 24.10 -0.62
N SER A 199 -4.70 24.15 -1.58
CA SER A 199 -4.29 25.37 -2.27
C SER A 199 -5.43 26.03 -3.04
N ILE A 200 -6.23 25.24 -3.78
CA ILE A 200 -7.37 25.79 -4.54
C ILE A 200 -8.52 26.21 -3.61
N SER A 201 -8.76 25.49 -2.50
CA SER A 201 -9.73 25.93 -1.50
C SER A 201 -9.31 27.24 -0.83
N ALA A 202 -8.01 27.39 -0.52
CA ALA A 202 -7.46 28.63 0.02
C ALA A 202 -7.53 29.78 -0.99
N LEU A 203 -7.28 29.50 -2.28
CA LEU A 203 -7.46 30.48 -3.36
C LEU A 203 -8.92 30.94 -3.44
N TYR A 204 -9.89 30.04 -3.32
CA TYR A 204 -11.30 30.41 -3.34
C TYR A 204 -11.70 31.29 -2.15
N ILE A 205 -11.19 31.02 -0.94
CA ILE A 205 -11.37 31.92 0.20
C ILE A 205 -10.79 33.30 -0.08
N LYS A 206 -9.62 33.38 -0.71
CA LYS A 206 -9.00 34.66 -1.11
C LYS A 206 -9.88 35.42 -2.12
N VAL A 207 -10.39 34.75 -3.15
CA VAL A 207 -11.30 35.37 -4.13
C VAL A 207 -12.55 35.94 -3.44
N LEU A 208 -13.17 35.19 -2.53
CA LEU A 208 -14.31 35.69 -1.73
C LEU A 208 -13.96 36.91 -0.86
N MET A 209 -12.74 36.99 -0.33
CA MET A 209 -12.30 38.17 0.41
C MET A 209 -12.21 39.40 -0.49
N ASP A 210 -11.64 39.22 -1.68
CA ASP A 210 -11.41 40.29 -2.65
C ASP A 210 -12.75 40.81 -3.23
N ASP A 211 -13.66 39.91 -3.62
CA ASP A 211 -14.96 40.25 -4.23
C ASP A 211 -15.89 41.01 -3.27
N TYR A 212 -15.94 40.57 -2.01
CA TYR A 212 -16.83 41.16 -1.01
C TYR A 212 -16.15 42.22 -0.14
N GLN A 213 -14.90 42.58 -0.42
CA GLN A 213 -14.05 43.45 0.42
C GLN A 213 -14.15 43.06 1.91
N SER A 214 -14.06 41.76 2.16
CA SER A 214 -14.42 41.15 3.43
C SER A 214 -13.23 40.56 4.18
N THR A 215 -13.36 40.42 5.50
CA THR A 215 -12.33 39.77 6.32
C THR A 215 -12.32 38.26 6.09
N VAL A 216 -11.16 37.62 6.32
CA VAL A 216 -11.00 36.14 6.22
C VAL A 216 -12.11 35.40 6.97
N TRP A 217 -12.47 35.87 8.17
CA TRP A 217 -13.50 35.25 9.00
C TRP A 217 -14.88 35.27 8.35
N LYS A 218 -15.22 36.36 7.66
CA LYS A 218 -16.49 36.45 6.92
C LYS A 218 -16.46 35.51 5.72
N ALA A 219 -15.40 35.51 4.91
CA ALA A 219 -15.24 34.60 3.78
C ALA A 219 -15.31 33.11 4.19
N MET A 220 -14.71 32.75 5.33
CA MET A 220 -14.80 31.39 5.88
C MET A 220 -16.22 31.00 6.27
N LYS A 221 -17.03 31.94 6.77
CA LYS A 221 -18.44 31.71 7.09
C LYS A 221 -19.31 31.55 5.84
N GLU A 222 -18.98 32.27 4.77
CA GLU A 222 -19.68 32.14 3.48
C GLU A 222 -19.38 30.79 2.81
N SER A 223 -18.18 30.23 3.02
CA SER A 223 -17.79 28.93 2.45
C SER A 223 -17.30 27.92 3.49
N PRO A 224 -18.20 27.37 4.33
CA PRO A 224 -17.83 26.36 5.33
C PRO A 224 -17.26 25.08 4.69
N ALA A 225 -17.70 24.73 3.48
CA ALA A 225 -17.18 23.58 2.75
C ALA A 225 -15.67 23.71 2.46
N SER A 226 -15.20 24.89 2.04
CA SER A 226 -13.79 25.16 1.77
C SER A 226 -12.94 25.04 3.04
N VAL A 227 -13.47 25.53 4.17
CA VAL A 227 -12.81 25.41 5.47
C VAL A 227 -12.70 23.94 5.89
N ILE A 228 -13.77 23.16 5.75
CA ILE A 228 -13.77 21.72 6.04
C ILE A 228 -12.76 20.99 5.15
N LEU A 229 -12.71 21.29 3.85
CA LEU A 229 -11.75 20.71 2.91
C LEU A 229 -10.31 21.07 3.24
N MET A 230 -10.04 22.32 3.63
CA MET A 230 -8.72 22.76 4.07
C MET A 230 -8.30 22.03 5.35
N ALA A 231 -9.17 21.94 6.35
CA ALA A 231 -8.90 21.22 7.59
C ALA A 231 -8.67 19.72 7.33
N TYR A 232 -9.53 19.09 6.52
CA TYR A 232 -9.38 17.69 6.11
C TYR A 232 -8.06 17.44 5.38
N SER A 233 -7.70 18.32 4.43
CA SER A 233 -6.47 18.20 3.65
C SER A 233 -5.25 18.41 4.54
N PHE A 234 -5.28 19.38 5.46
CA PHE A 234 -4.21 19.62 6.42
C PHE A 234 -3.98 18.40 7.32
N ILE A 235 -5.04 17.85 7.92
CA ILE A 235 -4.96 16.64 8.75
C ILE A 235 -4.41 15.48 7.92
N SER A 236 -4.95 15.27 6.71
CA SER A 236 -4.51 14.19 5.82
C SER A 236 -3.02 14.33 5.45
N LEU A 237 -2.53 15.54 5.21
CA LEU A 237 -1.12 15.79 4.89
C LEU A 237 -0.16 15.35 5.99
N TRP A 238 -0.53 15.47 7.27
CA TRP A 238 0.29 14.95 8.35
C TRP A 238 0.47 13.42 8.25
N PHE A 239 -0.60 12.70 7.91
CA PHE A 239 -0.55 11.25 7.77
C PHE A 239 0.10 10.81 6.45
N VAL A 240 -0.50 11.18 5.30
CA VAL A 240 -0.02 10.71 3.99
C VAL A 240 1.27 11.41 3.56
N GLY A 241 1.44 12.69 3.90
CA GLY A 241 2.67 13.44 3.62
C GLY A 241 3.82 12.99 4.50
N GLY A 242 3.57 12.77 5.79
CA GLY A 242 4.55 12.17 6.71
C GLY A 242 5.00 10.79 6.23
N LEU A 243 4.07 9.94 5.80
CA LEU A 243 4.37 8.63 5.23
C LEU A 243 5.19 8.74 3.94
N THR A 244 4.84 9.67 3.04
CA THR A 244 5.63 9.94 1.82
C THR A 244 7.06 10.35 2.17
N GLY A 245 7.24 11.26 3.14
CA GLY A 245 8.56 11.68 3.61
C GLY A 245 9.37 10.53 4.22
N PHE A 246 8.74 9.68 5.02
CA PHE A 246 9.38 8.49 5.57
C PHE A 246 9.87 7.53 4.48
N HIS A 247 9.04 7.20 3.50
CA HIS A 247 9.45 6.32 2.39
C HIS A 247 10.51 6.97 1.48
N LEU A 248 10.45 8.29 1.26
CA LEU A 248 11.51 9.03 0.57
C LEU A 248 12.85 8.90 1.31
N TYR A 249 12.85 9.02 2.64
CA TYR A 249 14.04 8.81 3.46
C TYR A 249 14.58 7.38 3.34
N LEU A 250 13.74 6.36 3.41
CA LEU A 250 14.16 4.96 3.25
C LEU A 250 14.75 4.66 1.86
N ILE A 251 14.18 5.26 0.82
CA ILE A 251 14.68 5.14 -0.56
C ILE A 251 16.02 5.88 -0.69
N GLY A 252 16.10 7.12 -0.18
CA GLY A 252 17.31 7.95 -0.28
C GLY A 252 18.50 7.44 0.53
N THR A 253 18.25 6.75 1.64
CA THR A 253 19.30 6.12 2.47
C THR A 253 19.62 4.69 2.04
N ASN A 254 18.97 4.20 0.97
CA ASN A 254 19.09 2.83 0.47
C ASN A 254 18.89 1.74 1.55
N GLN A 255 18.23 2.09 2.67
CA GLN A 255 17.84 1.13 3.69
C GLN A 255 16.76 0.19 3.15
N ALA A 256 15.98 0.69 2.20
CA ALA A 256 15.12 -0.12 1.41
C ALA A 256 15.71 -0.28 0.00
N ASN A 257 16.63 -1.24 -0.19
CA ASN A 257 17.08 -1.63 -1.53
C ASN A 257 15.87 -2.20 -2.30
N TYR A 258 15.04 -1.35 -2.90
CA TYR A 258 13.92 -1.71 -3.77
C TYR A 258 14.36 -1.88 -5.24
N ILE A 259 15.67 -1.93 -5.46
CA ILE A 259 16.33 -2.27 -6.72
C ILE A 259 17.06 -3.58 -6.47
#